data_AF-A0A379WJQ3-F1
#
_entry.id   AF-A0A379WJQ3-F1
#
_cell.length_a   1.000
_cell.length_b   1.000
_cell.length_c   1.000
_cell.angle_alpha   90.00
_cell.angle_beta   90.00
_cell.angle_gamma   90.00
#
_symmetry.space_group_name_H-M   'P 1'
#
loop_
_entity.id
_entity.type
_entity.pdbx_description
1 polymer ?
#
loop_
_entity_poly.entity_id
_entity_poly.type
_entity_poly.pdbx_seq_one_letter_code
_entity_poly.pdbx_strand_id
1 'polypeptide(L)' 'MTKEMQNLALAPVGNLESYIRAANAWPMLSADEERALAERLHYQGDLEAAKR' A
#
# COMPACT_ATOMS: atom_id res chain seq x y z
N MET A 1 -0.98 10.09 0.76
CA MET A 1 -0.20 8.88 0.46
C MET A 1 1.11 8.81 1.26
N THR A 2 2.06 9.75 1.13
CA THR A 2 3.28 9.76 1.99
C THR A 2 2.98 9.76 3.49
N LYS A 3 1.90 10.43 3.91
CA LYS A 3 1.44 10.47 5.30
C LYS A 3 0.93 9.13 5.85
N GLU A 4 0.30 8.30 5.00
CA GLU A 4 -0.22 6.97 5.39
C GLU A 4 0.92 5.94 5.48
N MET A 5 1.84 5.95 4.51
CA MET A 5 3.08 5.14 4.60
C MET A 5 3.97 5.59 5.76
N GLN A 6 4.03 6.90 6.03
CA GLN A 6 4.69 7.43 7.22
C GLN A 6 3.99 6.94 8.50
N ASN A 7 2.66 6.85 8.56
CA ASN A 7 1.96 6.27 9.71
C ASN A 7 2.30 4.78 9.92
N LEU A 8 2.49 3.99 8.85
CA LEU A 8 2.96 2.61 8.95
C LEU A 8 4.42 2.51 9.42
N ALA A 9 5.28 3.42 8.93
CA ALA A 9 6.69 3.51 9.33
C ALA A 9 6.90 4.12 10.74
N LEU A 10 5.92 4.88 11.25
CA LEU A 10 5.90 5.49 12.59
C LEU A 10 5.15 4.64 13.61
N ALA A 11 4.53 3.52 13.21
CA ALA A 11 4.10 2.52 14.18
C ALA A 11 5.30 2.16 15.05
N PRO A 12 5.21 2.18 16.39
CA PRO A 12 6.36 2.00 17.26
C PRO A 12 7.12 0.75 16.83
N VAL A 13 8.35 0.93 16.35
CA VAL A 13 9.24 -0.15 15.93
C VAL A 13 9.46 -1.03 17.17
N GLY A 14 8.65 -2.08 17.31
CA GLY A 14 8.54 -2.85 18.54
C GLY A 14 7.17 -3.46 18.84
N ASN A 15 6.09 -3.05 18.17
CA ASN A 15 4.77 -3.64 18.38
C ASN A 15 4.14 -4.17 17.07
N LEU A 16 4.19 -5.50 16.88
CA LEU A 16 3.60 -6.22 15.75
C LEU A 16 2.09 -5.93 15.59
N GLU A 17 1.35 -5.81 16.69
CA GLU A 17 -0.09 -5.49 16.66
C GLU A 17 -0.37 -4.13 16.02
N SER A 18 0.52 -3.16 16.21
CA SER A 18 0.39 -1.83 15.60
C SER A 18 0.60 -1.90 14.09
N TYR A 19 1.57 -2.70 13.64
CA TYR A 19 1.80 -2.94 12.21
C TYR A 19 0.62 -3.67 11.56
N ILE A 20 0.11 -4.73 12.20
CA ILE A 20 -1.05 -5.49 11.71
C ILE A 20 -2.28 -4.59 11.57
N ARG A 21 -2.56 -3.75 12.58
CA ARG A 21 -3.69 -2.82 12.51
C ARG A 21 -3.55 -1.82 11.36
N ALA A 22 -2.35 -1.28 11.17
CA ALA A 22 -2.09 -0.31 10.10
C ALA A 22 -2.17 -0.96 8.70
N ALA A 23 -1.65 -2.18 8.54
CA ALA A 23 -1.78 -2.94 7.29
C ALA A 23 -3.24 -3.29 6.99
N ASN A 24 -4.00 -3.76 7.98
CA ASN A 24 -5.43 -4.09 7.83
C ASN A 24 -6.33 -2.87 7.59
N ALA A 25 -5.84 -1.65 7.84
CA ALA A 25 -6.58 -0.43 7.53
C ALA A 25 -6.58 -0.11 6.02
N TRP A 26 -5.69 -0.73 5.24
CA TRP A 26 -5.67 -0.56 3.80
C TRP A 26 -6.81 -1.35 3.13
N PRO A 27 -7.52 -0.75 2.17
CA PRO A 27 -8.60 -1.43 1.46
C PRO A 27 -8.03 -2.56 0.60
N MET A 28 -8.65 -3.74 0.67
CA MET A 28 -8.31 -4.86 -0.21
C MET A 28 -8.76 -4.54 -1.63
N LEU A 29 -7.87 -4.78 -2.59
CA LEU A 29 -8.18 -4.63 -4.01
C LEU A 29 -8.92 -5.85 -4.54
N SER A 30 -9.76 -5.64 -5.54
CA SER A 30 -10.25 -6.73 -6.38
C SER A 30 -9.16 -7.19 -7.34
N ALA A 31 -9.27 -8.43 -7.83
CA ALA A 31 -8.31 -9.00 -8.78
C ALA A 31 -8.16 -8.15 -10.07
N ASP A 32 -9.25 -7.51 -10.53
CA ASP A 32 -9.20 -6.63 -11.70
C ASP A 32 -8.46 -5.31 -11.41
N GLU A 33 -8.62 -4.75 -10.21
CA GLU A 33 -7.88 -3.55 -9.79
C GLU A 33 -6.38 -3.84 -9.65
N GLU A 34 -6.01 -4.96 -9.04
CA GLU A 34 -4.61 -5.39 -8.93
C GLU A 34 -3.97 -5.53 -10.31
N ARG A 35 -4.66 -6.19 -11.25
CA ARG A 35 -4.17 -6.36 -12.62
C ARG A 35 -3.99 -5.02 -13.33
N ALA A 36 -4.97 -4.12 -13.24
CA ALA A 36 -4.89 -2.81 -13.89
C ALA A 36 -3.74 -1.95 -13.33
N LEU A 37 -3.51 -1.98 -12.01
CA LEU A 37 -2.40 -1.26 -11.39
C LEU A 37 -1.04 -1.85 -11.78
N ALA A 38 -0.92 -3.18 -11.80
CA ALA A 38 0.29 -3.86 -12.22
C ALA A 38 0.63 -3.60 -13.69
N GLU A 39 -0.35 -3.64 -14.59
CA GLU A 39 -0.17 -3.34 -16.02
C GLU A 39 0.29 -1.88 -16.22
N ARG A 40 -0.29 -0.92 -15.50
CA ARG A 40 0.12 0.49 -15.57
C ARG A 40 1.55 0.69 -15.08
N LEU A 41 1.93 0.07 -13.97
CA LEU A 41 3.31 0.11 -13.50
C LEU A 41 4.26 -0.49 -14.55
N HIS A 42 3.95 -1.68 -15.06
CA HIS A 42 4.83 -2.44 -15.93
C HIS A 42 5.01 -1.79 -17.31
N TYR A 43 3.91 -1.39 -17.95
CA TYR A 43 3.94 -0.90 -19.33
C TYR A 43 4.11 0.62 -19.42
N GLN A 44 3.64 1.37 -18.41
CA GLN A 44 3.64 2.84 -18.44
C GLN A 44 4.67 3.44 -17.47
N GLY A 45 5.33 2.61 -16.65
CA GLY A 45 6.28 3.07 -15.63
C GLY A 45 5.60 3.89 -14.53
N ASP A 46 4.28 3.72 -14.36
CA ASP A 46 3.48 4.53 -13.44
C ASP A 46 3.77 4.13 -11.98
N LEU A 47 4.72 4.82 -11.36
CA LEU A 47 5.08 4.62 -9.96
C LEU A 47 3.95 4.98 -8.99
N GLU A 48 2.98 5.80 -9.40
CA GLU A 48 1.82 6.08 -8.56
C GLU A 48 0.82 4.92 -8.57
N ALA A 49 0.77 4.13 -9.66
CA ALA A 49 0.00 2.89 -9.68
C ALA A 49 0.53 1.85 -8.67
N ALA A 50 1.84 1.83 -8.42
CA ALA A 50 2.46 0.97 -7.41
C ALA A 50 2.25 1.43 -5.96
N LYS A 51 1.92 2.71 -5.76
CA LYS A 51 1.78 3.32 -4.43
C LYS A 51 0.33 3.37 -3.93
N ARG A 52 -0.61 2.98 -4.78
CA ARG A 52 -2.03 2.96 -4.51
C ARG A 52 -2.43 1.70 -3.77
#